data_AF-A0A1Y6FWW4-F1
#
_entry.id   AF-A0A1Y6FWW4-F1
#
_cell.length_a   1.000
_cell.length_b   1.000
_cell.length_c   1.000
_cell.angle_alpha   90.00
_cell.angle_beta   90.00
_cell.angle_gamma   90.00
#
_symmetry.space_group_name_H-M   'P 1'
#
loop_
_entity.id
_entity.type
_entity.pdbx_description
1 polymer ?
#
loop_
_entity_poly.entity_id
_entity_poly.type
_entity_poly.pdbx_seq_one_letter_code
_entity_poly.pdbx_strand_id
1 'polypeptide(L)'
;MSKSMIWILVAIAAIVFFGPELMSAVGWILGGIISIGVTGIVMVVVAAAIFFGVMAIGGSVVLGIAAAFIAVLLAALSSLWPILLIAGLLYLFFRKSPRSV
;
A
#
# COMPACT_ATOMS: atom_id res chain seq x y z
N MET A 1 -10.08 46.48 -8.85
CA MET A 1 -9.34 45.21 -8.68
C MET A 1 -10.00 44.18 -9.58
N SER A 2 -9.27 43.58 -10.54
CA SER A 2 -9.86 42.62 -11.48
C SER A 2 -10.27 41.35 -10.72
N LYS A 3 -11.35 40.68 -11.14
CA LYS A 3 -11.76 39.38 -10.56
C LYS A 3 -10.58 38.39 -10.51
N SER A 4 -9.74 38.39 -11.54
CA SER A 4 -8.52 37.58 -11.64
C SER A 4 -7.53 37.85 -10.50
N MET A 5 -7.36 39.10 -10.09
CA MET A 5 -6.44 39.48 -9.01
C MET A 5 -6.94 39.06 -7.62
N ILE A 6 -8.26 39.03 -7.43
CA ILE A 6 -8.88 38.51 -6.19
C ILE A 6 -8.65 36.99 -6.09
N TRP A 7 -8.85 36.26 -7.18
CA TRP A 7 -8.59 34.80 -7.21
C TRP A 7 -7.13 34.44 -6.97
N ILE A 8 -6.19 35.22 -7.50
CA ILE A 8 -4.76 35.03 -7.23
C ILE A 8 -4.43 35.22 -5.75
N LEU A 9 -4.97 36.27 -5.11
CA LEU A 9 -4.77 36.51 -3.68
C LEU A 9 -5.39 35.41 -2.81
N VAL A 10 -6.56 34.89 -3.19
CA VAL A 10 -7.20 33.77 -2.51
C VAL A 10 -6.36 32.49 -2.65
N ALA A 11 -5.81 32.21 -3.83
CA ALA A 11 -4.93 31.06 -4.04
C ALA A 11 -3.64 31.15 -3.21
N ILE A 12 -3.03 32.34 -3.13
CA ILE A 12 -1.84 32.58 -2.31
C ILE A 12 -2.17 32.39 -0.83
N ALA A 13 -3.29 32.95 -0.35
CA ALA A 13 -3.73 32.76 1.03
C ALA A 13 -4.00 31.27 1.35
N ALA A 14 -4.67 30.56 0.45
CA ALA A 14 -4.94 29.13 0.61
C ALA A 14 -3.65 28.30 0.70
N ILE A 15 -2.63 28.61 -0.11
CA ILE A 15 -1.32 27.92 -0.05
C ILE A 15 -0.56 28.24 1.24
N VAL A 16 -0.67 29.46 1.77
CA VAL A 16 0.00 29.82 3.04
C VAL A 16 -0.64 29.13 4.25
N PHE A 17 -1.97 29.02 4.29
CA PHE A 17 -2.68 28.43 5.42
C PHE A 17 -2.85 26.91 5.33
N PHE A 18 -2.99 26.35 4.12
CA PHE A 18 -3.25 24.93 3.88
C PHE A 18 -2.17 24.25 3.02
N GLY A 19 -1.07 24.93 2.74
CA GLY A 19 0.04 24.39 1.96
C GLY A 19 0.55 23.03 2.47
N PRO A 20 0.80 22.87 3.80
CA PRO A 20 1.23 21.60 4.36
C PRO A 20 0.19 20.48 4.14
N GLU A 21 -1.09 20.75 4.36
CA GLU A 21 -2.18 19.80 4.21
C GLU A 21 -2.36 19.41 2.74
N LEU A 22 -2.34 20.38 1.82
CA LEU A 22 -2.43 20.15 0.38
C LEU A 22 -1.23 19.33 -0.13
N MET A 23 -0.02 19.65 0.31
CA MET A 23 1.17 18.88 -0.04
C MET A 23 1.13 17.46 0.54
N SER A 24 0.62 17.30 1.76
CA SER A 24 0.44 15.99 2.38
C SER A 24 -0.57 15.12 1.62
N ALA A 25 -1.69 15.71 1.18
CA ALA A 25 -2.71 15.03 0.39
C ALA A 25 -2.16 14.60 -0.98
N VAL A 26 -1.44 15.48 -1.66
CA VAL A 26 -0.77 15.16 -2.93
C VAL A 26 0.25 14.04 -2.74
N GLY A 27 1.07 14.10 -1.68
CA GLY A 27 2.03 13.06 -1.34
C GLY A 27 1.37 11.71 -1.07
N TRP A 28 0.23 11.70 -0.37
CA TRP A 28 -0.53 10.47 -0.10
C TRP A 28 -1.10 9.85 -1.37
N ILE A 29 -1.66 10.66 -2.27
CA ILE A 29 -2.22 10.20 -3.55
C ILE A 29 -1.10 9.64 -4.44
N LEU A 30 -0.02 10.39 -4.63
CA LEU A 30 1.11 9.95 -5.46
C LEU A 30 1.78 8.71 -4.87
N GLY A 31 2.01 8.69 -3.56
CA GLY A 31 2.54 7.54 -2.85
C GLY A 31 1.64 6.31 -2.98
N GLY A 32 0.32 6.49 -2.92
CA GLY A 32 -0.67 5.43 -3.15
C GLY A 32 -0.60 4.85 -4.55
N ILE A 33 -0.55 5.70 -5.58
CA ILE A 33 -0.45 5.27 -6.98
C ILE A 33 0.85 4.49 -7.21
N ILE A 34 1.99 5.02 -6.75
CA ILE A 34 3.29 4.37 -6.89
C ILE A 34 3.32 3.04 -6.15
N SER A 35 2.80 3.00 -4.91
CA SER A 35 2.73 1.79 -4.09
C SER A 35 1.93 0.69 -4.77
N ILE A 36 0.73 1.01 -5.29
CA ILE A 36 -0.10 0.05 -6.02
C ILE A 36 0.61 -0.43 -7.28
N GLY A 37 1.22 0.48 -8.05
CA GLY A 37 1.93 0.15 -9.28
C GLY A 37 3.12 -0.78 -9.02
N VAL A 38 4.02 -0.41 -8.10
CA VAL A 38 5.20 -1.20 -7.75
C VAL A 38 4.80 -2.54 -7.16
N THR A 39 3.84 -2.57 -6.24
CA THR A 39 3.35 -3.82 -5.64
C THR A 39 2.76 -4.73 -6.71
N GLY A 40 1.92 -4.21 -7.61
CA GLY A 40 1.35 -4.97 -8.71
C GLY A 40 2.41 -5.59 -9.62
N ILE A 41 3.44 -4.81 -9.99
CA ILE A 41 4.57 -5.30 -10.80
C ILE A 41 5.32 -6.42 -10.07
N VAL A 42 5.66 -6.22 -8.79
CA VAL A 42 6.35 -7.22 -7.97
C VAL A 42 5.55 -8.53 -7.90
N MET A 43 4.24 -8.43 -7.72
CA MET A 43 3.34 -9.59 -7.66
C MET A 43 3.34 -10.39 -8.96
N VAL A 44 3.32 -9.71 -10.11
CA VAL A 44 3.40 -10.36 -11.43
C VAL A 44 4.75 -11.04 -11.63
N VAL A 45 5.86 -10.40 -11.22
CA VAL A 45 7.20 -10.99 -11.29
C VAL A 45 7.31 -12.25 -10.44
N VAL A 46 6.78 -12.22 -9.21
CA VAL A 46 6.75 -13.39 -8.33
C VAL A 46 5.92 -14.53 -8.93
N ALA A 47 4.73 -14.22 -9.46
CA ALA A 47 3.87 -15.19 -10.12
C ALA A 47 4.58 -15.84 -11.32
N ALA A 48 5.24 -15.03 -12.15
CA ALA A 48 6.00 -15.51 -13.30
C ALA A 48 7.17 -16.39 -12.87
N ALA A 49 7.94 -15.98 -11.86
CA ALA A 49 9.08 -16.76 -11.35
C ALA A 49 8.65 -18.15 -10.87
N ILE A 50 7.51 -18.23 -10.15
CA ILE A 50 6.98 -19.50 -9.65
C ILE A 50 6.43 -20.36 -10.80
N PHE A 51 5.70 -19.75 -11.74
CA PHE A 51 5.23 -20.45 -12.93
C PHE A 51 6.40 -21.06 -13.72
N PHE A 52 7.43 -20.27 -14.01
CA PHE A 52 8.63 -20.76 -14.70
C PHE A 52 9.37 -21.81 -13.89
N GLY A 53 9.44 -21.69 -12.57
CA GLY A 53 10.00 -22.71 -11.69
C GLY A 53 9.29 -24.06 -11.82
N VAL A 54 7.95 -24.07 -11.87
CA VAL A 54 7.17 -25.29 -12.09
C VAL A 54 7.41 -25.87 -13.48
N MET A 55 7.43 -25.02 -14.51
CA MET A 55 7.68 -25.47 -15.89
C MET A 55 9.09 -26.04 -16.06
N ALA A 56 10.10 -25.45 -15.41
CA ALA A 56 11.49 -25.90 -15.48
C ALA A 56 11.70 -27.32 -14.92
N ILE A 57 10.87 -27.74 -13.95
CA ILE A 57 10.92 -29.08 -13.35
C ILE A 57 10.08 -30.09 -14.17
N GLY A 58 9.48 -29.66 -15.29
CA GLY A 58 8.62 -30.50 -16.12
C GLY A 58 7.20 -30.66 -15.59
N GLY A 59 6.75 -29.74 -14.72
CA GLY A 59 5.37 -29.71 -14.24
C GLY A 59 4.35 -29.40 -15.35
N SER A 60 3.07 -29.68 -15.07
CA SER A 60 2.00 -29.34 -16.01
C SER A 60 1.69 -27.84 -15.96
N VAL A 61 1.20 -27.30 -17.08
CA VAL A 61 0.77 -25.89 -17.18
C VAL A 61 -0.30 -25.57 -16.14
N VAL A 62 -1.24 -26.49 -15.91
CA VAL A 62 -2.30 -26.34 -14.90
C VAL A 62 -1.69 -26.20 -13.50
N LEU A 63 -0.70 -27.03 -13.17
CA LEU A 63 -0.01 -26.97 -11.88
C LEU A 63 0.79 -25.67 -11.73
N GLY A 64 1.42 -25.19 -12.81
CA GLY A 64 2.11 -23.91 -12.84
C GLY A 64 1.18 -22.73 -12.57
N ILE A 65 0.02 -22.69 -13.24
CA ILE A 65 -0.99 -21.64 -13.03
C ILE A 65 -1.51 -21.68 -11.59
N ALA A 66 -1.82 -22.87 -11.07
CA ALA A 66 -2.30 -23.04 -9.71
C ALA A 66 -1.26 -22.54 -8.68
N ALA A 67 0.01 -22.91 -8.83
CA ALA A 67 1.08 -22.47 -7.96
C ALA A 67 1.30 -20.95 -8.01
N ALA A 68 1.29 -20.35 -9.20
CA ALA A 68 1.40 -18.91 -9.38
C ALA A 68 0.22 -18.16 -8.74
N PHE A 69 -1.00 -18.68 -8.89
CA PHE A 69 -2.19 -18.10 -8.27
C PHE A 69 -2.14 -18.15 -6.74
N ILE A 70 -1.75 -19.29 -6.17
CA ILE A 70 -1.56 -19.44 -4.72
C ILE A 70 -0.49 -18.47 -4.22
N ALA A 71 0.61 -18.32 -4.96
CA ALA A 71 1.67 -17.39 -4.57
C ALA A 71 1.21 -15.93 -4.57
N VAL A 72 0.42 -15.51 -5.56
CA VAL A 72 -0.20 -14.18 -5.58
C VAL A 72 -1.15 -14.01 -4.41
N LEU A 73 -1.97 -15.00 -4.06
CA LEU A 73 -2.85 -14.91 -2.90
C LEU A 73 -2.07 -14.77 -1.58
N LEU A 74 -1.01 -15.55 -1.40
CA LEU A 74 -0.16 -15.48 -0.21
C LEU A 74 0.60 -14.15 -0.12
N ALA A 75 1.08 -13.64 -1.25
CA ALA A 75 1.73 -12.35 -1.31
C ALA A 75 0.74 -11.19 -1.12
N ALA A 76 -0.52 -11.34 -1.52
CA ALA A 76 -1.57 -10.38 -1.20
C ALA A 76 -1.88 -10.41 0.31
N LEU A 77 -1.91 -11.59 0.91
CA LEU A 77 -2.10 -11.75 2.36
C LEU A 77 -0.92 -11.18 3.15
N SER A 78 0.30 -11.23 2.60
CA SER A 78 1.49 -10.67 3.26
C SER A 78 1.37 -9.14 3.46
N SER A 79 0.62 -8.45 2.59
CA SER A 79 0.33 -7.02 2.72
C SER A 79 -0.49 -6.66 3.98
N LEU A 80 -1.13 -7.64 4.63
CA LEU A 80 -1.89 -7.44 5.87
C LEU A 80 -1.00 -7.42 7.12
N TRP A 81 0.25 -7.89 7.04
CA TRP A 81 1.14 -7.96 8.19
C TRP A 81 1.38 -6.62 8.89
N PRO A 82 1.63 -5.50 8.19
CA PRO A 82 1.79 -4.20 8.84
C PRO A 82 0.57 -3.79 9.65
N ILE A 83 -0.64 -4.09 9.15
CA ILE A 83 -1.90 -3.79 9.83
C ILE A 83 -2.04 -4.65 11.09
N LEU A 84 -1.75 -5.94 10.99
CA LEU A 84 -1.76 -6.87 12.12
C LEU A 84 -0.73 -6.46 13.19
N LEU A 85 0.46 -6.01 12.79
CA LEU A 85 1.49 -5.51 13.70
C LEU A 85 1.03 -4.25 14.44
N ILE A 86 0.45 -3.28 13.73
CA ILE A 86 -0.11 -2.07 14.36
C ILE A 86 -1.24 -2.44 15.32
N ALA A 87 -2.17 -3.29 14.91
CA ALA A 87 -3.27 -3.74 15.77
C ALA A 87 -2.75 -4.48 17.02
N GLY A 88 -1.74 -5.33 16.87
CA GLY A 88 -1.08 -6.02 17.97
C GLY A 88 -0.38 -5.06 18.93
N LEU A 89 0.32 -4.05 18.42
CA LEU A 89 0.93 -2.99 19.25
C LEU A 89 -0.15 -2.22 20.01
N LEU A 90 -1.22 -1.79 19.35
CA LEU A 90 -2.33 -1.10 20.00
C LEU A 90 -2.97 -1.96 21.09
N TYR A 91 -3.17 -3.26 20.83
CA TYR A 91 -3.65 -4.20 21.84
C TYR A 91 -2.71 -4.26 23.06
N LEU A 92 -1.39 -4.33 22.85
CA LEU A 92 -0.41 -4.32 23.94
C LEU A 92 -0.38 -2.99 24.71
N PHE A 93 -0.61 -1.87 24.04
CA PHE A 93 -0.70 -0.54 24.67
C PHE A 93 -1.98 -0.35 25.48
N PHE A 94 -3.11 -0.86 25.00
CA PHE A 94 -4.41 -0.71 25.66
C PHE A 94 -4.78 -1.86 26.60
N ARG A 95 -4.05 -2.99 26.58
CA ARG A 95 -4.30 -4.06 27.55
C ARG A 95 -4.04 -3.52 28.95
N LYS A 96 -5.08 -3.54 29.78
CA LYS A 96 -4.92 -3.27 31.21
C LYS A 96 -4.01 -4.36 31.78
N SER A 97 -2.90 -3.97 32.40
CA SER A 97 -2.06 -4.90 33.15
C SER A 97 -2.92 -5.58 34.23
N PRO A 98 -2.88 -6.92 34.37
CA PRO A 98 -3.59 -7.59 35.45
C PRO A 98 -3.11 -7.00 36.79
N ARG A 99 -4.04 -6.44 37.58
CA ARG A 99 -3.75 -6.05 38.96
C ARG A 99 -3.36 -7.33 39.70
N SER A 100 -2.10 -7.41 40.14
CA SER A 100 -1.69 -8.41 41.11
C SER A 100 -2.50 -8.17 42.38
N VAL A 101 -3.41 -9.11 42.67
CA VAL A 101 -4.09 -9.24 43.97
C VAL A 101 -3.08 -9.38 45.10
#